data_AF-A0A9W4N5R2-F1
#
_entry.id   AF-A0A9W4N5R2-F1
#
_cell.length_a   1.000
_cell.length_b   1.000
_cell.length_c   1.000
_cell.angle_alpha   90.00
_cell.angle_beta   90.00
_cell.angle_gamma   90.00
#
_symmetry.space_group_name_H-M   'P 1'
#
loop_
_entity.id
_entity.type
_entity.pdbx_description
1 polymer ?
#
loop_
_entity_poly.entity_id
_entity_poly.type
_entity_poly.pdbx_seq_one_letter_code
_entity_poly.pdbx_strand_id
1 'polypeptide(L)'
;MFAARRSSPSTRQLLRTQRRWGSHAAHEPVNEGFGRSLYVTVGAIAGAYTLYRISKSNQESGSPSFISGLISKWTPSQETFEQRNAIHTAIMEKVAEDRHLLGSQGPRENFELMQPDMMNTGSPYNVSPGSQADLSHVVAHYQRKNQEIEAARVERMKDGKASLYD
;
A
#
# COMPACT_ATOMS: atom_id res chain seq x y z
N MET A 1 -0.80 0.43 -0.70
CA MET A 1 -1.83 -0.22 0.13
C MET A 1 -1.26 -1.52 0.67
N PHE A 2 -1.05 -1.62 1.99
CA PHE A 2 -0.43 -2.80 2.61
C PHE A 2 -1.51 -3.84 2.92
N ALA A 3 -1.39 -5.04 2.34
CA ALA A 3 -2.26 -6.17 2.65
C ALA A 3 -1.88 -6.73 4.03
N ALA A 4 -2.69 -6.43 5.04
CA ALA A 4 -2.54 -6.99 6.37
C ALA A 4 -2.91 -8.49 6.36
N ARG A 5 -1.92 -9.38 6.49
CA ARG A 5 -2.13 -10.80 6.77
C ARG A 5 -2.74 -10.94 8.17
N ARG A 6 -4.02 -11.29 8.25
CA ARG A 6 -4.65 -11.74 9.50
C ARG A 6 -4.36 -13.23 9.68
N SER A 7 -3.54 -13.58 10.66
CA SER A 7 -3.36 -14.95 11.14
C SER A 7 -4.49 -15.29 12.11
N SER A 8 -5.39 -16.20 11.74
CA SER A 8 -6.36 -16.80 12.66
C SER A 8 -5.69 -17.92 13.48
N PRO A 9 -5.76 -17.92 14.83
CA PRO A 9 -5.26 -19.05 15.60
C PRO A 9 -6.16 -20.28 15.38
N SER A 10 -5.56 -21.44 15.11
CA SER A 10 -6.26 -22.72 15.05
C SER A 10 -6.65 -23.16 16.45
N THR A 11 -7.94 -23.06 16.79
CA THR A 11 -8.52 -23.66 17.99
C THR A 11 -8.54 -25.18 17.83
N ARG A 12 -7.48 -25.85 18.28
CA ARG A 12 -7.53 -27.30 18.54
C ARG A 12 -8.47 -27.54 19.71
N GLN A 13 -9.71 -27.91 19.42
CA GLN A 13 -10.63 -28.48 20.40
C GLN A 13 -10.04 -29.81 20.89
N LEU A 14 -9.45 -29.79 22.09
CA LEU A 14 -9.11 -31.01 22.82
C LEU A 14 -10.42 -31.66 23.27
N LEU A 15 -10.90 -32.66 22.52
CA LEU A 15 -11.91 -33.58 23.02
C LEU A 15 -11.35 -34.27 24.27
N ARG A 16 -11.86 -33.89 25.44
CA ARG A 16 -11.75 -34.66 26.68
C ARG A 16 -12.47 -36.00 26.46
N THR A 17 -11.72 -37.03 26.07
CA THR A 17 -12.17 -38.41 26.21
C THR A 17 -12.22 -38.75 27.70
N GLN A 18 -13.44 -38.86 28.24
CA GLN A 18 -13.65 -39.41 29.58
C GLN A 18 -13.13 -40.85 29.60
N ARG A 19 -12.13 -41.11 30.46
CA ARG A 19 -11.71 -42.48 30.80
C ARG A 19 -12.80 -43.10 31.66
N ARG A 20 -13.60 -43.99 31.10
CA ARG A 20 -14.49 -44.88 31.85
C ARG A 20 -13.66 -46.08 32.28
N TRP A 21 -13.43 -46.20 33.59
CA TRP A 21 -12.76 -47.36 34.18
C TRP A 21 -13.72 -48.55 34.09
N GLY A 22 -13.23 -49.66 33.52
CA GLY A 22 -14.02 -50.80 33.09
C GLY A 22 -14.64 -51.60 34.23
N SER A 23 -15.90 -51.96 34.05
CA SER A 23 -16.56 -53.06 34.76
C SER A 23 -16.20 -54.37 34.07
N HIS A 24 -15.68 -55.33 34.83
CA HIS A 24 -15.35 -56.69 34.41
C HIS A 24 -16.53 -57.38 33.71
N ALA A 25 -16.51 -57.42 32.38
CA ALA A 25 -17.26 -58.39 31.59
C ALA A 25 -16.28 -59.50 31.22
N ALA A 26 -16.57 -60.73 31.63
CA ALA A 26 -15.80 -61.91 31.28
C ALA A 26 -15.83 -62.10 29.75
N HIS A 27 -14.71 -61.84 29.09
CA HIS A 27 -14.54 -62.13 27.67
C HIS A 27 -13.87 -63.50 27.51
N GLU A 28 -14.51 -64.33 26.69
CA GLU A 28 -13.94 -65.54 26.07
C GLU A 28 -12.55 -65.25 25.47
N PRO A 29 -11.58 -66.20 25.48
CA PRO A 29 -10.25 -65.95 24.95
C PRO A 29 -10.31 -65.73 23.44
N VAL A 30 -10.43 -64.47 23.04
CA VAL A 30 -10.33 -64.06 21.64
C VAL A 30 -8.86 -64.09 21.28
N ASN A 31 -8.50 -64.87 20.25
CA ASN A 31 -7.15 -64.83 19.67
C ASN A 31 -6.87 -63.40 19.17
N GLU A 32 -6.13 -62.62 19.95
CA GLU A 32 -5.71 -61.27 19.60
C GLU A 32 -4.73 -61.34 18.43
N GLY A 33 -5.21 -61.14 17.21
CA GLY A 33 -4.36 -61.03 16.03
C GLY A 33 -3.39 -59.85 16.16
N PHE A 34 -2.23 -59.94 15.50
CA PHE A 34 -1.24 -58.86 15.53
C PHE A 34 -1.88 -57.51 15.17
N GLY A 35 -1.68 -56.52 16.05
CA GLY A 35 -2.24 -55.19 15.88
C GLY A 35 -1.72 -54.48 14.63
N ARG A 36 -2.49 -53.53 14.12
CA ARG A 36 -2.15 -52.71 12.94
C ARG A 36 -0.76 -52.06 13.02
N SER A 37 -0.31 -51.74 14.22
CA SER A 37 1.03 -51.20 14.49
C SER A 37 2.16 -52.13 14.08
N LEU A 38 2.01 -53.45 14.23
CA LEU A 38 3.04 -54.42 13.85
C LEU A 38 3.27 -54.46 12.34
N TYR A 39 2.20 -54.41 11.55
CA TYR A 39 2.33 -54.35 10.09
C TYR A 39 2.97 -53.04 9.63
N VAL A 40 2.68 -51.92 10.32
CA VAL A 40 3.31 -50.63 10.03
C VAL A 40 4.80 -50.66 10.35
N THR A 41 5.20 -51.25 11.48
CA THR A 41 6.63 -51.32 11.84
C THR A 41 7.40 -52.26 10.93
N VAL A 42 6.86 -53.44 10.62
CA VAL A 42 7.47 -54.37 9.65
C VAL A 42 7.59 -53.72 8.27
N GLY A 43 6.54 -53.03 7.83
CA GLY A 43 6.56 -52.27 6.58
C GLY A 43 7.59 -51.14 6.58
N ALA A 44 7.74 -50.41 7.69
CA ALA A 44 8.74 -49.35 7.83
C ALA A 44 10.17 -49.91 7.79
N ILE A 45 10.43 -51.04 8.46
CA ILE A 45 11.74 -51.72 8.45
C ILE A 45 12.07 -52.22 7.04
N ALA A 46 11.13 -52.89 6.38
CA ALA A 46 11.31 -53.37 5.00
C ALA A 46 11.51 -52.21 4.01
N GLY A 47 10.77 -51.11 4.17
CA GLY A 47 10.92 -49.90 3.38
C GLY A 47 12.28 -49.25 3.57
N ALA A 48 12.73 -49.09 4.81
CA ALA A 48 14.05 -48.55 5.15
C ALA A 48 15.19 -49.42 4.59
N TYR A 49 15.06 -50.74 4.65
CA TYR A 49 16.06 -51.66 4.08
C TYR A 49 16.14 -51.56 2.55
N THR A 50 15.00 -51.45 1.88
CA THR A 50 14.95 -51.26 0.42
C THR A 50 15.59 -49.93 0.01
N LEU A 51 15.25 -48.84 0.72
CA LEU A 51 15.88 -47.52 0.53
C LEU A 51 17.40 -47.57 0.76
N TYR A 52 17.85 -48.27 1.79
CA TYR A 52 19.27 -48.45 2.07
C TYR A 52 19.99 -49.21 0.95
N ARG A 53 19.40 -50.29 0.43
CA ARG A 53 19.97 -51.04 -0.71
C ARG A 53 20.08 -50.20 -1.97
N ILE A 54 19.05 -49.41 -2.30
CA ILE A 54 19.05 -48.49 -3.44
C ILE A 54 20.08 -47.35 -3.24
N SER A 55 20.20 -46.84 -2.02
CA SER A 55 21.20 -45.82 -1.70
C SER A 55 22.62 -46.37 -1.85
N LYS A 56 22.88 -47.57 -1.31
CA LYS A 56 24.18 -48.24 -1.39
C LYS A 56 24.56 -48.60 -2.84
N SER A 57 23.61 -49.10 -3.64
CA SER A 57 23.87 -49.40 -5.05
C SER A 57 24.24 -48.16 -5.86
N ASN A 58 23.63 -47.00 -5.55
CA ASN A 58 23.99 -45.72 -6.18
C ASN A 58 25.37 -45.21 -5.74
N GLN A 59 25.80 -45.49 -4.51
CA GLN A 59 27.15 -45.13 -4.05
C GLN A 59 28.22 -45.98 -4.72
N GLU A 60 27.99 -47.28 -4.92
CA GLU A 60 28.95 -48.20 -5.54
C GLU A 60 29.06 -48.01 -7.07
N SER A 61 27.99 -47.60 -7.74
CA SER A 61 28.00 -47.40 -9.20
C SER A 61 28.64 -46.09 -9.66
N GLY A 62 28.95 -45.16 -8.74
CA GLY A 62 29.52 -43.85 -9.07
C GLY A 62 28.63 -42.95 -9.95
N SER A 63 27.42 -43.40 -10.26
CA SER A 63 26.44 -42.72 -11.09
C SER A 63 25.52 -41.84 -10.24
N PRO A 64 25.02 -40.71 -10.77
CA PRO A 64 24.05 -39.89 -10.04
C PRO A 64 22.82 -40.74 -9.72
N SER A 65 22.36 -40.67 -8.47
CA SER A 65 21.22 -41.45 -8.03
C SER A 65 19.98 -41.14 -8.88
N PHE A 66 19.09 -42.13 -9.06
CA PHE A 66 17.80 -41.91 -9.76
C PHE A 66 17.04 -40.70 -9.21
N ILE A 67 17.10 -40.50 -7.89
CA ILE A 67 16.50 -39.35 -7.19
C ILE A 67 17.19 -38.05 -7.63
N SER A 68 18.53 -38.02 -7.70
CA SER A 68 19.29 -36.87 -8.20
C SER A 68 18.93 -36.55 -9.66
N GLY A 69 18.73 -37.56 -10.52
CA GLY A 69 18.30 -37.37 -11.90
C GLY A 69 16.88 -36.80 -12.03
N LEU A 70 15.97 -37.20 -11.13
CA LEU A 70 14.64 -36.59 -11.04
C LEU A 70 14.74 -35.12 -10.60
N ILE A 71 15.53 -34.86 -9.56
CA ILE A 71 15.73 -33.50 -9.04
C ILE A 71 16.33 -32.62 -10.13
N SER A 72 17.37 -33.06 -10.84
CA SER A 72 18.00 -32.27 -11.91
C SER A 72 17.07 -32.04 -13.10
N LYS A 73 16.11 -32.94 -13.36
CA LYS A 73 15.12 -32.75 -14.43
C LYS A 73 14.11 -31.63 -14.11
N TRP A 74 13.78 -31.45 -12.83
CA TRP A 74 12.80 -30.46 -12.38
C TRP A 74 13.42 -29.19 -11.79
N THR A 75 14.70 -29.23 -11.46
CA THR A 75 15.43 -28.09 -10.90
C THR A 75 16.08 -27.31 -12.03
N PRO A 76 15.81 -26.00 -12.18
CA PRO A 76 16.49 -25.16 -13.17
C PRO A 76 18.01 -25.18 -12.99
N SER A 77 18.76 -25.02 -14.07
CA SER A 77 20.22 -24.98 -14.00
C SER A 77 20.69 -23.80 -13.14
N GLN A 78 21.82 -23.98 -12.46
CA GLN A 78 22.44 -22.94 -11.64
C GLN A 78 22.70 -21.66 -12.46
N GLU A 79 23.08 -21.81 -13.73
CA GLU A 79 23.27 -20.70 -14.67
C GLU A 79 22.01 -19.83 -14.80
N THR A 80 20.81 -20.42 -14.85
CA THR A 80 19.57 -19.62 -14.93
C THR A 80 19.31 -18.81 -13.66
N PHE A 81 19.71 -19.32 -12.50
CA PHE A 81 19.64 -18.58 -11.25
C PHE A 81 20.66 -17.45 -11.21
N GLU A 82 21.88 -17.69 -11.67
CA GLU A 82 22.94 -16.68 -11.78
C GLU A 82 22.52 -15.55 -12.74
N GLN A 83 21.97 -15.87 -13.91
CA GLN A 83 21.43 -14.88 -14.85
C GLN A 83 20.30 -14.05 -14.24
N ARG A 84 19.36 -14.68 -13.54
CA ARG A 84 18.27 -13.98 -12.84
C ARG A 84 18.82 -13.05 -11.76
N ASN A 85 19.77 -13.52 -10.96
CA ASN A 85 20.41 -12.71 -9.92
C ASN A 85 21.15 -11.51 -10.52
N ALA A 86 21.85 -11.70 -11.65
CA ALA A 86 22.51 -10.61 -12.38
C ALA A 86 21.50 -9.55 -12.88
N ILE A 87 20.35 -9.98 -13.41
CA ILE A 87 19.29 -9.05 -13.84
C ILE A 87 18.71 -8.30 -12.64
N HIS A 88 18.43 -8.99 -11.53
CA HIS A 88 17.88 -8.35 -10.33
C HIS A 88 18.83 -7.34 -9.71
N THR A 89 20.13 -7.64 -9.67
CA THR A 89 21.16 -6.72 -9.17
C THR A 89 21.28 -5.49 -10.06
N ALA A 90 21.35 -5.66 -11.39
CA ALA A 90 21.38 -4.54 -12.34
C ALA A 90 20.15 -3.64 -12.24
N ILE A 91 18.95 -4.22 -12.07
CA ILE A 91 17.72 -3.43 -11.86
C ILE A 91 17.80 -2.65 -10.55
N MET A 92 18.27 -3.28 -9.48
CA MET A 92 18.38 -2.64 -8.17
C MET A 92 19.36 -1.47 -8.18
N GLU A 93 20.49 -1.62 -8.87
CA GLU A 93 21.48 -0.56 -9.07
C GLU A 93 20.88 0.63 -9.82
N LYS A 94 20.17 0.36 -10.92
CA LYS A 94 19.49 1.40 -11.69
C LYS A 94 18.40 2.12 -10.87
N VAL A 95 17.61 1.38 -10.11
CA VAL A 95 16.58 1.97 -9.23
C VAL A 95 17.22 2.82 -8.13
N ALA A 96 18.37 2.42 -7.59
CA ALA A 96 19.10 3.21 -6.61
C ALA A 96 19.64 4.52 -7.22
N GLU A 97 20.17 4.46 -8.45
CA GLU A 97 20.61 5.63 -9.22
C GLU A 97 19.44 6.60 -9.48
N ASP A 98 18.32 6.09 -10.00
CA ASP A 98 17.11 6.89 -10.27
C ASP A 98 16.57 7.52 -8.99
N ARG A 99 16.58 6.78 -7.86
CA ARG A 99 16.18 7.33 -6.56
C ARG A 99 17.11 8.44 -6.09
N HIS A 100 18.41 8.31 -6.33
CA HIS A 100 19.36 9.35 -5.98
C HIS A 100 19.13 10.63 -6.79
N LEU A 101 18.88 10.50 -8.10
CA LEU A 101 18.66 11.61 -9.00
C LEU A 101 17.28 12.27 -8.82
N LEU A 102 16.21 11.48 -8.71
CA LEU A 102 14.83 11.97 -8.76
C LEU A 102 14.14 12.02 -7.39
N GLY A 103 14.54 11.15 -6.45
CA GLY A 103 13.87 10.94 -5.17
C GLY A 103 14.56 11.59 -3.96
N SER A 104 15.68 12.28 -4.15
CA SER A 104 16.38 13.02 -3.09
C SER A 104 15.64 14.31 -2.69
N GLN A 105 14.76 14.82 -3.55
CA GLN A 105 13.83 15.87 -3.18
C GLN A 105 12.72 15.22 -2.36
N GLY A 106 12.64 15.55 -1.07
CA GLY A 106 11.58 15.09 -0.18
C GLY A 106 10.17 15.42 -0.70
N PRO A 107 9.11 15.00 0.01
CA PRO A 107 7.75 15.38 -0.35
C PRO A 107 7.66 16.88 -0.62
N ARG A 108 7.07 17.29 -1.74
CA ARG A 108 6.89 18.71 -2.06
C ARG A 108 6.20 19.38 -0.87
N GLU A 109 6.84 20.42 -0.32
CA GLU A 109 6.28 21.19 0.81
C GLU A 109 4.95 21.85 0.43
N ASN A 110 4.76 22.13 -0.86
CA ASN A 110 3.57 22.77 -1.40
C ASN A 110 2.80 21.79 -2.32
N PHE A 111 1.48 21.71 -2.11
CA PHE A 111 0.57 20.99 -3.00
C PHE A 111 0.07 21.95 -4.07
N GLU A 112 0.20 21.54 -5.34
CA GLU A 112 -0.40 22.27 -6.45
C GLU A 112 -1.91 22.01 -6.45
N LEU A 113 -2.70 23.07 -6.32
CA LEU A 113 -4.15 22.99 -6.42
C LEU A 113 -4.52 22.84 -7.89
N MET A 114 -5.37 21.86 -8.24
CA MET A 114 -5.89 21.70 -9.60
C MET A 114 -6.69 22.92 -10.08
N GLN A 115 -7.24 23.70 -9.15
CA GLN A 115 -8.02 24.89 -9.47
C GLN A 115 -7.74 25.98 -8.42
N PRO A 116 -6.64 26.73 -8.57
CA PRO A 116 -6.25 27.77 -7.61
C PRO A 116 -7.25 28.92 -7.57
N ASP A 117 -7.93 29.19 -8.69
CA ASP A 117 -8.88 30.30 -8.83
C ASP A 117 -10.08 30.18 -7.89
N MET A 118 -10.45 28.95 -7.50
CA MET A 118 -11.56 28.71 -6.60
C MET A 118 -11.29 29.27 -5.18
N MET A 119 -10.02 29.41 -4.79
CA MET A 119 -9.63 30.02 -3.52
C MET A 119 -9.85 31.54 -3.51
N ASN A 120 -9.90 32.18 -4.70
CA ASN A 120 -10.22 33.61 -4.83
C ASN A 120 -11.72 33.88 -4.95
N THR A 121 -12.53 32.87 -5.31
CA THR A 121 -13.98 33.01 -5.45
C THR A 121 -14.64 33.15 -4.08
N GLY A 122 -14.94 34.40 -3.69
CA GLY A 122 -15.64 34.72 -2.43
C GLY A 122 -14.83 35.57 -1.45
N SER A 123 -13.57 35.88 -1.76
CA SER A 123 -12.83 36.89 -1.00
C SER A 123 -13.46 38.27 -1.19
N PRO A 124 -13.66 39.07 -0.12
CA PRO A 124 -14.03 40.48 -0.26
C PRO A 124 -12.91 41.32 -0.87
N TYR A 125 -11.70 40.76 -1.01
CA TYR A 125 -10.52 41.38 -1.59
C TYR A 125 -10.21 40.78 -2.97
N ASN A 126 -9.61 41.57 -3.87
CA ASN A 126 -9.22 41.17 -5.23
C ASN A 126 -10.40 40.82 -6.17
N VAL A 127 -11.50 41.58 -6.08
CA VAL A 127 -12.63 41.46 -7.01
C VAL A 127 -12.59 42.50 -8.12
N SER A 128 -13.17 42.16 -9.26
CA SER A 128 -13.34 43.10 -10.38
C SER A 128 -14.13 44.33 -9.91
N PRO A 129 -13.73 45.55 -10.32
CA PRO A 129 -14.53 46.75 -10.10
C PRO A 129 -15.98 46.53 -10.53
N GLY A 130 -16.92 46.89 -9.66
CA GLY A 130 -18.37 46.76 -9.91
C GLY A 130 -18.99 45.41 -9.52
N SER A 131 -18.25 44.46 -8.95
CA SER A 131 -18.78 43.11 -8.67
C SER A 131 -19.60 42.96 -7.39
N GLN A 132 -19.39 43.77 -6.35
CA GLN A 132 -19.93 43.48 -5.00
C GLN A 132 -20.90 44.50 -4.42
N ALA A 133 -20.77 45.80 -4.74
CA ALA A 133 -21.61 46.84 -4.15
C ALA A 133 -22.11 47.81 -5.22
N ASP A 134 -23.41 48.09 -5.21
CA ASP A 134 -23.97 49.17 -6.00
C ASP A 134 -23.57 50.52 -5.36
N LEU A 135 -22.71 51.26 -6.06
CA LEU A 135 -22.23 52.57 -5.65
C LEU A 135 -23.09 53.72 -6.19
N SER A 136 -24.23 53.43 -6.85
CA SER A 136 -25.11 54.43 -7.46
C SER A 136 -25.51 55.56 -6.50
N HIS A 137 -25.85 55.22 -5.26
CA HIS A 137 -26.24 56.21 -4.25
C HIS A 137 -25.07 57.12 -3.84
N VAL A 138 -23.86 56.57 -3.73
CA VAL A 138 -22.65 57.34 -3.40
C VAL A 138 -22.30 58.28 -4.56
N VAL A 139 -22.37 57.77 -5.79
CA VAL A 139 -22.18 58.58 -7.01
C VAL A 139 -23.19 59.73 -7.06
N ALA A 140 -24.47 59.44 -6.84
CA ALA A 140 -25.52 60.45 -6.85
C ALA A 140 -25.31 61.53 -5.77
N HIS A 141 -24.87 61.14 -4.56
CA HIS A 141 -24.55 62.07 -3.49
C HIS A 141 -23.42 63.03 -3.88
N TYR A 142 -22.30 62.51 -4.42
CA TYR A 142 -21.17 63.35 -4.83
C TYR A 142 -21.47 64.21 -6.05
N GLN A 143 -22.27 63.70 -7.00
CA GLN A 143 -22.75 64.50 -8.13
C GLN A 143 -23.57 65.69 -7.65
N ARG A 144 -24.49 65.48 -6.70
CA ARG A 144 -25.28 66.58 -6.11
C ARG A 144 -24.38 67.58 -5.39
N LYS A 145 -23.45 67.11 -4.57
CA LYS A 145 -22.50 67.98 -3.86
C LYS A 145 -21.67 68.83 -4.84
N ASN A 146 -21.20 68.25 -5.95
CA ASN A 146 -20.47 68.98 -6.97
C ASN A 146 -21.35 70.04 -7.66
N GLN A 147 -22.61 69.73 -7.95
CA GLN A 147 -23.55 70.70 -8.51
C GLN A 147 -23.80 71.88 -7.56
N GLU A 148 -23.94 71.62 -6.26
CA GLU A 148 -24.10 72.67 -5.24
C GLU A 148 -22.85 73.55 -5.13
N ILE A 149 -21.65 72.95 -5.14
CA ILE A 149 -20.39 73.69 -5.12
C ILE A 149 -20.23 74.55 -6.37
N GLU A 150 -20.55 74.02 -7.56
CA GLU A 150 -20.48 74.76 -8.81
C GLU A 150 -21.54 75.89 -8.86
N ALA A 151 -22.76 75.66 -8.36
CA ALA A 151 -23.76 76.71 -8.25
C ALA A 151 -23.28 77.85 -7.34
N ALA A 152 -22.77 77.51 -6.15
CA ALA A 152 -22.20 78.49 -5.23
C ALA A 152 -20.98 79.20 -5.82
N ARG A 153 -20.14 78.49 -6.59
CA ARG A 153 -19.01 79.08 -7.31
C ARG A 153 -19.46 80.09 -8.36
N VAL A 154 -20.47 79.76 -9.16
CA VAL A 154 -21.04 80.65 -10.17
C VAL A 154 -21.67 81.89 -9.52
N GLU A 155 -22.35 81.74 -8.39
CA GLU A 155 -22.89 82.88 -7.62
C GLU A 155 -21.77 83.80 -7.12
N ARG A 156 -20.70 83.23 -6.55
CA ARG A 156 -19.52 84.00 -6.13
C ARG A 156 -18.84 84.76 -7.28
N MET A 157 -18.82 84.18 -8.49
CA MET A 157 -18.31 84.85 -9.68
C MET A 157 -19.20 86.02 -10.12
N LYS A 158 -20.53 85.88 -10.00
CA LYS A 158 -21.48 86.96 -10.35
C LYS A 158 -21.39 88.14 -9.38
N ASP A 159 -21.20 87.88 -8.10
CA ASP A 159 -21.07 88.92 -7.07
C ASP A 159 -19.70 89.63 -7.07
N GLY A 160 -18.78 89.23 -7.96
CA GLY A 160 -17.50 89.91 -8.20
C GLY A 160 -16.50 89.85 -7.04
N LYS A 161 -16.71 88.97 -6.05
CA LYS A 161 -15.97 88.97 -4.77
C LYS A 161 -15.07 87.76 -4.50
N ALA A 162 -14.83 86.83 -5.43
CA ALA A 162 -13.97 85.67 -5.13
C ALA A 162 -13.07 85.17 -6.28
N SER A 163 -11.88 84.70 -5.88
CA SER A 163 -10.86 84.07 -6.72
C SER A 163 -11.21 82.62 -7.07
N LEU A 164 -10.55 82.06 -8.09
CA LEU A 164 -10.84 80.73 -8.66
C LEU A 164 -10.46 79.55 -7.73
N TYR A 165 -9.72 79.80 -6.64
CA TYR A 165 -8.99 78.77 -5.88
C TYR A 165 -9.12 78.83 -4.35
N ASP A 166 -10.06 79.58 -3.79
CA ASP A 166 -10.40 79.51 -2.35
C ASP A 166 -11.67 78.68 -2.09
#